data_AF-A0A503AR56-F1
#
_entry.id   AF-A0A503AR56-F1
#
_cell.length_a   1.000
_cell.length_b   1.000
_cell.length_c   1.000
_cell.angle_alpha   90.00
_cell.angle_beta   90.00
_cell.angle_gamma   90.00
#
_symmetry.space_group_name_H-M   'P 1'
#
loop_
_entity.id
_entity.type
_entity.pdbx_description
1 polymer ?
#
loop_
_entity_poly.entity_id
_entity_poly.type
_entity_poly.pdbx_seq_one_letter_code
_entity_poly.pdbx_strand_id
1 'polypeptide(L)'
;MLPATDDVAPWPWRDHLADLAALRRGIAAQCSVDAADGVKARRILFSLGGPSGDLLAALDALDRFERAIVECDARPAIEAHRLECLAVLEQFQEKCERLGSATSP
;
A
#
# COMPACT_ATOMS: atom_id res chain seq x y z
N MET A 1 -4.40 -40.30 -10.95
CA MET A 1 -4.75 -39.61 -9.70
C MET A 1 -3.85 -38.38 -9.59
N LEU A 2 -4.42 -37.19 -9.71
CA LEU A 2 -3.73 -35.91 -9.49
C LEU A 2 -4.01 -35.47 -8.04
N PRO A 3 -3.02 -35.00 -7.28
CA PRO A 3 -3.32 -34.31 -6.03
C PRO A 3 -3.92 -32.94 -6.39
N ALA A 4 -5.17 -32.73 -5.98
CA ALA A 4 -5.78 -31.41 -5.96
C ALA A 4 -5.07 -30.58 -4.88
N THR A 5 -4.12 -29.76 -5.29
CA THR A 5 -3.60 -28.66 -4.47
C THR A 5 -4.57 -27.49 -4.59
N ASP A 6 -5.61 -27.48 -3.77
CA ASP A 6 -6.47 -26.30 -3.59
C ASP A 6 -6.83 -26.11 -2.10
N ASP A 7 -5.88 -26.40 -1.21
CA ASP A 7 -5.82 -25.73 0.09
C ASP A 7 -5.15 -24.37 -0.11
N VAL A 8 -5.81 -23.49 -0.87
CA VAL A 8 -5.54 -22.06 -0.82
C VAL A 8 -6.06 -21.61 0.54
N ALA A 9 -5.14 -21.43 1.49
CA ALA A 9 -5.45 -20.83 2.78
C ALA A 9 -6.37 -19.61 2.58
N PRO A 10 -7.42 -19.42 3.41
CA PRO A 10 -8.33 -18.29 3.26
C PRO A 10 -7.50 -17.03 3.19
N TRP A 11 -7.58 -16.31 2.06
CA TRP A 11 -6.81 -15.11 1.80
C TRP A 11 -6.92 -14.21 3.04
N PRO A 12 -5.83 -13.95 3.80
CA PRO A 12 -5.91 -13.20 5.03
C PRO A 12 -5.96 -11.71 4.71
N TRP A 13 -6.97 -11.30 3.93
CA TRP A 13 -7.19 -9.93 3.49
C TRP A 13 -7.27 -8.96 4.68
N ARG A 14 -7.70 -9.44 5.86
CA ARG A 14 -7.69 -8.66 7.11
C ARG A 14 -6.28 -8.33 7.59
N ASP A 15 -5.34 -9.26 7.50
CA ASP A 15 -3.96 -9.02 7.88
C ASP A 15 -3.31 -8.05 6.88
N HIS A 16 -3.61 -8.20 5.58
CA HIS A 16 -3.15 -7.27 4.56
C HIS A 16 -3.73 -5.85 4.71
N LEU A 17 -5.00 -5.72 5.12
CA LEU A 17 -5.60 -4.42 5.45
C LEU A 17 -4.99 -3.80 6.71
N ALA A 18 -4.70 -4.60 7.73
CA ALA A 18 -4.03 -4.14 8.93
C ALA A 18 -2.62 -3.60 8.60
N ASP A 19 -1.89 -4.29 7.72
CA ASP A 19 -0.60 -3.87 7.20
C ASP A 19 -0.71 -2.57 6.36
N LEU A 20 -1.73 -2.45 5.50
CA LEU A 20 -1.98 -1.22 4.73
C LEU A 20 -2.31 -0.03 5.64
N ALA A 21 -3.14 -0.25 6.65
CA ALA A 21 -3.47 0.77 7.64
C ALA A 21 -2.24 1.16 8.47
N ALA A 22 -1.36 0.21 8.80
CA ALA A 22 -0.10 0.48 9.47
C ALA A 22 0.86 1.28 8.58
N LEU A 23 0.94 0.95 7.28
CA LEU A 23 1.71 1.70 6.29
C LEU A 23 1.22 3.15 6.20
N ARG A 24 -0.10 3.35 6.06
CA ARG A 24 -0.71 4.69 6.01
C ARG A 24 -0.39 5.51 7.26
N ARG A 25 -0.50 4.90 8.45
CA ARG A 25 -0.10 5.55 9.71
C ARG A 25 1.39 5.88 9.76
N GLY A 26 2.23 4.99 9.22
CA GLY A 26 3.67 5.22 9.09
C GLY A 26 3.98 6.45 8.24
N ILE A 27 3.43 6.52 7.02
CA ILE A 27 3.61 7.66 6.11
C ILE A 27 3.06 8.96 6.74
N ALA A 28 1.91 8.89 7.41
CA ALA A 28 1.33 10.04 8.12
C ALA A 28 2.19 10.54 9.30
N ALA A 29 3.06 9.69 9.86
CA ALA A 29 3.98 10.05 10.94
C ALA A 29 5.39 10.44 10.45
N GLN A 30 5.74 10.16 9.18
CA GLN A 30 7.11 10.30 8.67
C GLN A 30 7.37 11.66 7.99
N CYS A 31 8.56 12.20 8.27
CA CYS A 31 9.17 13.37 7.60
C CYS A 31 10.41 12.99 6.75
N SER A 32 10.85 11.73 6.80
CA SER A 32 11.91 11.16 5.96
C SER A 32 11.69 9.65 5.82
N VAL A 33 11.91 9.10 4.64
CA VAL A 33 11.77 7.67 4.36
C VAL A 33 13.14 6.99 4.48
N ASP A 34 13.23 6.02 5.40
CA ASP A 34 14.28 5.01 5.37
C ASP A 34 14.01 4.07 4.18
N ALA A 35 15.04 3.72 3.40
CA ALA A 35 14.92 2.78 2.29
C ALA A 35 14.30 1.43 2.71
N ALA A 36 14.49 1.01 3.97
CA ALA A 36 13.85 -0.19 4.53
C ALA A 36 12.32 -0.05 4.63
N ASP A 37 11.81 1.14 4.92
CA ASP A 37 10.37 1.41 4.99
C ASP A 37 9.74 1.38 3.60
N GLY A 38 10.43 1.88 2.58
CA GLY A 38 9.97 1.80 1.18
C GLY A 38 9.87 0.36 0.66
N VAL A 39 10.83 -0.50 1.00
CA VAL A 39 10.77 -1.93 0.68
C VAL A 39 9.59 -2.61 1.37
N LYS A 40 9.36 -2.30 2.65
CA LYS A 40 8.21 -2.82 3.41
C LYS A 40 6.89 -2.35 2.81
N ALA A 41 6.79 -1.08 2.42
CA ALA A 41 5.62 -0.50 1.80
C ALA A 41 5.25 -1.21 0.48
N ARG A 42 6.22 -1.40 -0.41
CA ARG A 42 6.02 -2.15 -1.66
C ARG A 42 5.59 -3.59 -1.41
N ARG A 43 6.19 -4.27 -0.42
CA ARG A 43 5.81 -5.64 -0.05
C ARG A 43 4.36 -5.73 0.41
N ILE A 44 3.88 -4.78 1.21
CA ILE A 44 2.49 -4.70 1.66
C ILE A 44 1.56 -4.51 0.46
N LEU A 45 1.89 -3.57 -0.43
CA LEU A 45 1.11 -3.29 -1.63
C LEU A 45 1.00 -4.51 -2.57
N PHE A 46 2.11 -5.19 -2.86
CA PHE A 46 2.10 -6.41 -3.67
C PHE A 46 1.38 -7.59 -3.00
N SER A 47 1.30 -7.62 -1.66
CA SER A 47 0.59 -8.68 -0.94
C SER A 47 -0.93 -8.58 -1.01
N LEU A 48 -1.47 -7.41 -1.38
CA LEU A 48 -2.91 -7.14 -1.44
C LEU A 48 -3.59 -7.65 -2.71
N GLY A 49 -2.84 -8.12 -3.72
CA GLY A 49 -3.42 -8.77 -4.90
C GLY A 49 -2.64 -8.57 -6.19
N GLY A 50 -3.26 -8.97 -7.30
CA GLY A 50 -2.70 -8.85 -8.64
C GLY A 50 -2.63 -7.40 -9.15
N PRO A 51 -1.91 -7.16 -10.26
CA PRO A 51 -1.75 -5.82 -10.82
C PRO A 51 -3.11 -5.19 -11.15
N SER A 52 -3.43 -4.08 -10.48
CA SER A 52 -4.61 -3.27 -10.71
C SER A 52 -4.21 -1.80 -10.93
N GLY A 53 -5.07 -1.02 -11.57
CA GLY A 53 -4.82 0.41 -11.77
C GLY A 53 -4.60 1.15 -10.45
N ASP A 54 -5.31 0.74 -9.39
CA ASP A 54 -5.19 1.33 -8.06
C ASP A 54 -3.88 0.94 -7.36
N LEU A 55 -3.42 -0.31 -7.52
CA LEU A 55 -2.12 -0.75 -7.03
C LEU A 55 -0.98 0.03 -7.72
N LEU A 56 -1.07 0.21 -9.04
CA LEU A 56 -0.10 1.00 -9.80
C LEU A 56 -0.08 2.46 -9.35
N ALA A 57 -1.26 3.06 -9.13
CA ALA A 57 -1.35 4.43 -8.60
C ALA A 57 -0.74 4.54 -7.19
N ALA A 58 -0.95 3.56 -6.32
CA ALA A 58 -0.37 3.54 -4.97
C ALA A 58 1.16 3.41 -4.99
N LEU A 59 1.70 2.56 -5.86
CA LEU A 59 3.14 2.40 -6.04
C LEU A 59 3.79 3.67 -6.62
N ASP A 60 3.13 4.31 -7.59
CA ASP A 60 3.60 5.53 -8.23
C ASP A 60 3.56 6.74 -7.28
N ALA A 61 2.51 6.87 -6.47
CA ALA A 61 2.45 7.91 -5.44
C ALA A 61 3.49 7.72 -4.32
N LEU A 62 3.75 6.46 -3.94
CA LEU A 62 4.84 6.12 -3.01
C LEU A 62 6.21 6.47 -3.60
N ASP A 63 6.46 6.14 -4.87
CA ASP A 63 7.73 6.46 -5.56
C ASP A 63 7.99 7.97 -5.61
N ARG A 64 6.96 8.78 -5.92
CA ARG A 64 7.07 10.25 -5.89
C ARG A 64 7.43 10.79 -4.50
N PHE A 65 6.81 10.25 -3.46
CA PHE A 65 7.10 10.68 -2.08
C PHE A 65 8.52 10.29 -1.65
N GLU A 66 8.93 9.04 -1.90
CA GLU A 66 10.29 8.56 -1.64
C GLU A 66 11.33 9.42 -2.37
N ARG A 67 11.06 9.71 -3.66
CA ARG A 67 11.90 10.54 -4.50
C ARG A 67 12.04 11.96 -3.98
N ALA A 68 10.94 12.61 -3.57
CA ALA A 68 10.98 13.96 -3.01
C ALA A 68 11.88 14.06 -1.75
N ILE A 69 11.91 13.00 -0.94
CA ILE A 69 12.80 12.93 0.23
C ILE A 69 14.25 12.72 -0.19
N VAL A 70 14.52 11.77 -1.08
CA VAL A 70 15.88 11.44 -1.54
C VAL A 70 16.51 12.61 -2.31
N GLU A 71 15.72 13.29 -3.14
CA GLU A 71 16.16 14.46 -3.92
C GLU A 71 16.24 15.74 -3.06
N CYS A 72 15.97 15.64 -1.75
CA CYS A 72 16.02 16.76 -0.80
C CYS A 72 15.13 17.94 -1.23
N ASP A 73 13.93 17.64 -1.74
CA ASP A 73 12.97 18.68 -2.12
C ASP A 73 12.64 19.62 -0.96
N ALA A 74 12.14 20.80 -1.30
CA ALA A 74 11.65 21.73 -0.30
C ALA A 74 10.55 21.07 0.55
N ARG A 75 10.59 21.31 1.86
CA ARG A 75 9.60 20.76 2.81
C ARG A 75 8.13 20.84 2.33
N PRO A 76 7.66 21.94 1.67
CA PRO A 76 6.30 21.99 1.14
C PRO A 76 6.01 20.96 0.04
N ALA A 77 6.99 20.63 -0.81
CA ALA A 77 6.83 19.66 -1.88
C ALA A 77 6.81 18.23 -1.33
N ILE A 78 7.69 17.92 -0.36
CA ILE A 78 7.65 16.66 0.39
C ILE A 78 6.26 16.46 1.03
N GLU A 79 5.72 17.50 1.66
CA GLU A 79 4.39 17.43 2.29
C GLU A 79 3.27 17.24 1.26
N ALA A 80 3.35 17.87 0.10
CA ALA A 80 2.39 17.69 -0.98
C ALA A 80 2.36 16.24 -1.49
N HIS A 81 3.55 15.67 -1.77
CA HIS A 81 3.65 14.27 -2.21
C HIS A 81 3.25 13.28 -1.11
N ARG A 82 3.50 13.62 0.16
CA ARG A 82 3.02 12.83 1.30
C ARG A 82 1.49 12.78 1.34
N LEU A 83 0.83 13.92 1.20
CA LEU A 83 -0.63 14.01 1.20
C LEU A 83 -1.25 13.29 -0.01
N GLU A 84 -0.64 13.42 -1.18
CA GLU A 84 -1.04 12.68 -2.39
C GLU A 84 -0.94 11.16 -2.16
N CYS A 85 0.19 10.68 -1.63
CA CYS A 85 0.40 9.27 -1.31
C CYS A 85 -0.65 8.75 -0.31
N LEU A 86 -0.94 9.51 0.75
CA LEU A 86 -1.95 9.15 1.73
C LEU A 86 -3.36 9.06 1.12
N ALA A 87 -3.72 9.99 0.24
CA ALA A 87 -5.03 10.00 -0.40
C ALA A 87 -5.22 8.79 -1.34
N VAL A 88 -4.17 8.40 -2.07
CA VAL A 88 -4.21 7.23 -2.95
C VAL A 88 -4.29 5.93 -2.12
N LEU A 89 -3.51 5.83 -1.04
CA LEU A 89 -3.55 4.67 -0.15
C LEU A 89 -4.89 4.52 0.56
N GLU A 90 -5.54 5.62 0.96
CA GLU A 90 -6.88 5.59 1.54
C GLU A 90 -7.92 5.06 0.54
N GLN A 91 -7.92 5.58 -0.69
CA GLN A 91 -8.81 5.10 -1.75
C GLN A 91 -8.58 3.61 -2.07
N PHE A 92 -7.31 3.18 -2.09
CA PHE A 92 -6.97 1.78 -2.31
C PHE A 92 -7.47 0.90 -1.16
N GLN A 93 -7.26 1.34 0.08
CA GLN A 93 -7.74 0.64 1.28
C GLN A 93 -9.27 0.48 1.26
N GLU A 94 -10.01 1.55 0.99
CA GLU A 94 -11.48 1.49 0.91
C GLU A 94 -11.97 0.52 -0.18
N LYS A 95 -11.29 0.48 -1.33
CA LYS A 95 -11.63 -0.45 -2.40
C LYS A 95 -11.35 -1.90 -2.00
N CYS A 96 -10.21 -2.16 -1.36
CA CYS A 96 -9.90 -3.48 -0.81
C CYS A 96 -10.92 -3.92 0.24
N GLU A 97 -11.35 -3.02 1.12
CA GLU A 97 -12.40 -3.27 2.13
C GLU A 97 -13.75 -3.62 1.46
N ARG A 98 -14.16 -2.89 0.41
CA ARG A 98 -15.39 -3.18 -0.33
C ARG A 98 -15.35 -4.52 -1.06
N LEU A 99 -14.22 -4.86 -1.68
CA LEU A 99 -14.03 -6.13 -2.38
C LEU A 99 -13.98 -7.32 -1.42
N GLY A 100 -13.31 -7.17 -0.26
CA GLY A 100 -13.29 -8.19 0.80
C GLY A 100 -14.65 -8.39 1.49
N SER A 101 -15.45 -7.33 1.60
CA SER A 101 -16.83 -7.40 2.12
C SER A 101 -17.77 -8.13 1.14
N ALA A 102 -17.61 -7.92 -0.17
CA ALA A 102 -18.43 -8.55 -1.21
C ALA A 102 -18.16 -10.06 -1.41
N THR A 103 -17.08 -10.59 -0.85
CA THR A 103 -16.68 -12.01 -0.96
C THR A 103 -16.92 -12.82 0.33
N SER A 104 -17.52 -12.21 1.35
CA SER A 104 -17.90 -12.89 2.59
C SER A 104 -19.36 -13.41 2.49
N PRO A 105 -19.63 -14.72 2.64
CA PRO A 105 -20.98 -15.29 2.57
C PRO A 105 -21.86 -14.90 3.77
#